data_AF-A0A545VIW0-F1
#
_entry.id   AF-A0A545VIW0-F1
#
_cell.length_a   1.000
_cell.length_b   1.000
_cell.length_c   1.000
_cell.angle_alpha   90.00
_cell.angle_beta   90.00
_cell.angle_gamma   90.00
#
_symmetry.space_group_name_H-M   'P 1'
#
loop_
_entity.id
_entity.type
_entity.pdbx_description
1 polymer ?
#
loop_
_entity_poly.entity_id
_entity_poly.type
_entity_poly.pdbx_seq_one_letter_code
_entity_poly.pdbx_strand_id
1 'polypeptide(L)'
;MRDIQAMDNPERLRYFQVIDELRELGINEDLPLPQIAVFGDQSSGKSSLLEGLTGLSFPIASDLCTRFATQMVLQRTPGEKTTVKATIIPGPSSLDDDEQKKHLLDFGMEMDADELNGPKFAWLLDEAAECMGLPNSDQDLENLDKRFSDDILRIEISGPDQHHLSVVDVPGLFHNPTKYQTREDLSIIRGLIERYTTDSRTIILYVA
;
A
#
# COMPACT_ATOMS: atom_id res chain seq x y z
N MET A 1 -1.08 -1.99 -23.83
CA MET A 1 -1.79 -2.50 -22.64
C MET A 1 -3.21 -2.83 -23.07
N ARG A 2 -3.74 -4.02 -22.78
CA ARG A 2 -5.18 -4.27 -22.98
C ARG A 2 -5.90 -3.58 -21.83
N ASP A 3 -6.81 -2.67 -22.14
CA ASP A 3 -7.64 -1.99 -21.13
C ASP A 3 -8.31 -3.03 -20.23
N ILE A 4 -8.20 -2.86 -18.91
CA ILE A 4 -8.98 -3.64 -17.92
C ILE A 4 -10.49 -3.49 -18.21
N GLN A 5 -10.90 -2.38 -18.83
CA GLN A 5 -12.26 -2.15 -19.34
C GLN A 5 -12.71 -3.21 -20.37
N ALA A 6 -11.78 -3.82 -21.12
CA ALA A 6 -12.11 -4.91 -22.06
C ALA A 6 -12.44 -6.23 -21.33
N MET A 7 -12.21 -6.32 -20.01
CA MET A 7 -12.59 -7.43 -19.15
C MET A 7 -13.88 -7.16 -18.36
N ASP A 8 -14.56 -6.03 -18.61
CA ASP A 8 -15.85 -5.75 -18.00
C ASP A 8 -16.96 -6.54 -18.70
N ASN A 9 -17.52 -7.51 -17.99
CA ASN A 9 -18.77 -8.18 -18.35
C ASN A 9 -19.91 -7.52 -17.57
N PRO A 10 -21.12 -7.36 -18.15
CA PRO A 10 -22.30 -6.85 -17.45
C PRO A 10 -22.57 -7.50 -16.07
N GLU A 11 -22.24 -8.78 -15.87
CA GLU A 11 -22.35 -9.40 -14.54
C GLU A 11 -21.38 -8.82 -13.52
N ARG A 12 -20.12 -8.58 -13.91
CA ARG A 12 -19.10 -7.97 -13.05
C ARG A 12 -19.49 -6.54 -12.66
N LEU A 13 -20.00 -5.76 -13.61
CA LEU A 13 -20.49 -4.40 -13.36
C LEU A 13 -21.65 -4.40 -12.37
N ARG A 14 -22.56 -5.38 -12.46
CA ARG A 14 -23.67 -5.53 -11.52
C ARG A 14 -23.20 -5.80 -10.09
N TYR A 15 -22.16 -6.63 -9.89
CA TYR A 15 -21.60 -6.84 -8.55
C TYR A 15 -21.04 -5.55 -7.96
N PHE A 16 -20.32 -4.76 -8.75
CA PHE A 16 -19.79 -3.48 -8.28
C PHE A 16 -20.88 -2.46 -8.00
N GLN A 17 -21.96 -2.41 -8.79
CA GLN A 17 -23.11 -1.54 -8.51
C GLN A 17 -23.77 -1.90 -7.17
N VAL A 18 -23.92 -3.18 -6.85
CA VAL A 18 -24.46 -3.59 -5.55
C VAL A 18 -23.50 -3.19 -4.42
N ILE A 19 -22.19 -3.30 -4.62
CA ILE A 19 -21.19 -2.83 -3.66
C ILE A 19 -21.30 -1.32 -3.44
N ASP A 20 -21.45 -0.54 -4.52
CA ASP A 20 -21.68 0.92 -4.48
C ASP A 20 -22.93 1.25 -3.65
N GLU A 21 -24.06 0.61 -3.95
CA GLU A 21 -25.34 0.81 -3.25
C GLU A 21 -25.24 0.47 -1.75
N LEU A 22 -24.60 -0.65 -1.39
CA LEU A 22 -24.43 -1.05 0.01
C LEU A 22 -23.60 -0.02 0.79
N ARG A 23 -22.57 0.55 0.16
CA ARG A 23 -21.72 1.60 0.75
C ARG A 23 -22.46 2.91 0.95
N GLU A 24 -23.27 3.33 -0.04
CA GLU A 24 -24.13 4.52 0.07
C GLU A 24 -25.14 4.42 1.23
N LEU A 25 -25.58 3.21 1.54
CA LEU A 25 -26.47 2.93 2.68
C LEU A 25 -25.77 2.92 4.04
N GLY A 26 -24.49 3.28 4.11
CA GLY A 26 -23.73 3.39 5.36
C GLY A 26 -23.08 2.08 5.82
N ILE A 27 -23.09 1.03 5.00
CA ILE A 27 -22.36 -0.23 5.25
C ILE A 27 -20.88 -0.09 4.84
N ASN A 28 -20.34 1.13 4.88
CA ASN A 28 -19.03 1.49 4.35
C ASN A 28 -17.87 0.76 5.07
N GLU A 29 -18.01 0.50 6.37
CA GLU A 29 -16.95 -0.12 7.18
C GLU A 29 -17.06 -1.65 7.29
N ASP A 30 -18.21 -2.23 6.93
CA ASP A 30 -18.52 -3.64 7.17
C ASP A 30 -18.50 -4.53 5.93
N LEU A 31 -18.19 -3.98 4.74
CA LEU A 31 -18.05 -4.78 3.51
C LEU A 31 -16.58 -4.97 3.12
N PRO A 32 -15.86 -5.91 3.75
CA PRO A 32 -14.49 -6.16 3.39
C PRO A 32 -14.42 -6.84 2.02
N LEU A 33 -13.96 -6.09 1.03
CA LEU A 33 -13.70 -6.63 -0.29
C LEU A 33 -12.39 -7.41 -0.34
N PRO A 34 -12.26 -8.40 -1.24
CA PRO A 34 -11.00 -9.05 -1.49
C PRO A 34 -9.90 -8.05 -1.85
N GLN A 35 -8.69 -8.29 -1.34
CA GLN A 35 -7.50 -7.51 -1.65
C GLN A 35 -6.48 -8.36 -2.40
N ILE A 36 -5.64 -7.73 -3.22
CA ILE A 36 -4.53 -8.39 -3.91
C ILE A 36 -3.25 -8.04 -3.17
N ALA A 37 -2.56 -9.04 -2.61
CA ALA A 37 -1.22 -8.83 -2.06
C ALA A 37 -0.19 -9.30 -3.07
N VAL A 38 0.69 -8.39 -3.49
CA VAL A 38 1.76 -8.67 -4.45
C VAL A 38 3.03 -9.03 -3.69
N PHE A 39 3.53 -10.24 -3.96
CA PHE A 39 4.77 -10.75 -3.38
C PHE A 39 5.77 -11.05 -4.49
N GLY A 40 7.05 -11.06 -4.15
CA GLY A 40 8.12 -11.36 -5.09
C GLY A 40 9.47 -10.86 -4.60
N ASP A 41 10.54 -11.40 -5.17
CA ASP A 41 11.90 -10.98 -4.85
C ASP A 41 12.13 -9.50 -5.15
N GLN A 42 13.15 -8.89 -4.53
CA GLN A 42 13.54 -7.52 -4.84
C GLN A 42 13.79 -7.38 -6.35
N SER A 43 13.26 -6.31 -6.95
CA SER A 43 13.40 -6.03 -8.38
C SER A 43 12.75 -7.03 -9.36
N SER A 44 11.81 -7.89 -8.90
CA SER A 44 11.06 -8.80 -9.79
C SER A 44 9.98 -8.13 -10.66
N GLY A 45 9.85 -6.80 -10.62
CA GLY A 45 8.85 -6.06 -11.41
C GLY A 45 7.49 -5.87 -10.72
N LYS A 46 7.41 -6.09 -9.40
CA LYS A 46 6.20 -5.81 -8.59
C LYS A 46 5.66 -4.40 -8.83
N SER A 47 6.52 -3.39 -8.73
CA SER A 47 6.13 -1.99 -8.95
C SER A 47 5.49 -1.81 -10.33
N SER A 48 6.07 -2.34 -11.40
CA SER A 48 5.49 -2.24 -12.75
C SER A 48 4.14 -2.95 -12.90
N LEU A 49 3.94 -4.07 -12.19
CA LEU A 49 2.64 -4.73 -12.13
C LEU A 49 1.61 -3.87 -11.39
N LEU A 50 2.02 -3.26 -10.27
CA LEU A 50 1.18 -2.33 -9.52
C LEU A 50 0.83 -1.10 -10.35
N GLU A 51 1.78 -0.51 -11.08
CA GLU A 51 1.54 0.60 -12.01
C GLU A 51 0.48 0.22 -13.05
N GLY A 52 0.53 -1.00 -13.59
CA GLY A 52 -0.46 -1.48 -14.55
C GLY A 52 -1.84 -1.73 -13.95
N LEU A 53 -1.93 -2.03 -12.65
CA LEU A 53 -3.20 -2.28 -11.95
C LEU A 53 -3.84 -0.99 -11.41
N THR A 54 -3.03 -0.05 -10.94
CA THR A 54 -3.50 1.16 -10.26
C THR A 54 -3.45 2.41 -11.14
N GLY A 55 -2.69 2.37 -12.24
CA GLY A 55 -2.47 3.53 -13.12
C GLY A 55 -1.54 4.60 -12.53
N LEU A 56 -1.01 4.39 -11.31
CA LEU A 56 -0.06 5.29 -10.68
C LEU A 56 1.37 4.94 -11.09
N SER A 57 2.26 5.93 -11.17
CA SER A 57 3.69 5.71 -11.35
C SER A 57 4.36 5.44 -10.01
N PHE A 58 4.83 4.21 -9.80
CA PHE A 58 5.52 3.84 -8.58
C PHE A 58 7.02 4.17 -8.72
N PRO A 59 7.66 4.72 -7.67
CA PRO A 59 9.06 5.10 -7.72
C PRO A 59 9.94 3.87 -7.80
N ILE A 60 10.90 3.94 -8.71
CA ILE A 60 11.91 2.91 -8.93
C ILE A 60 13.12 3.28 -8.06
N ALA A 61 13.17 2.84 -6.80
CA ALA A 61 14.31 3.07 -5.91
C ALA A 61 15.29 1.88 -5.94
N SER A 62 16.59 2.16 -6.00
CA SER A 62 17.66 1.19 -6.33
C SER A 62 18.15 0.33 -5.17
N ASP A 63 18.06 0.74 -3.90
CA ASP A 63 18.92 0.10 -2.88
C ASP A 63 18.19 -0.50 -1.66
N LEU A 64 16.96 -0.07 -1.34
CA LEU A 64 16.07 -0.73 -0.35
C LEU A 64 14.62 -0.60 -0.82
N CYS A 65 14.18 -1.51 -1.69
CA CYS A 65 12.81 -1.49 -2.20
C CYS A 65 11.82 -1.78 -1.06
N THR A 66 10.88 -0.87 -0.82
CA THR A 66 9.70 -1.01 0.06
C THR A 66 10.05 -1.38 1.52
N ARG A 67 10.21 -0.37 2.39
CA ARG A 67 10.60 -0.53 3.83
C ARG A 67 9.42 -0.72 4.79
N PHE A 68 8.21 -0.51 4.31
CA PHE A 68 6.94 -0.71 5.00
C PHE A 68 5.92 -1.12 3.95
N ALA A 69 4.84 -1.78 4.36
CA ALA A 69 3.79 -2.17 3.41
C ALA A 69 3.02 -0.93 2.92
N THR A 70 2.79 -0.86 1.61
CA THR A 70 1.95 0.19 1.02
C THR A 70 0.66 -0.42 0.51
N GLN A 71 -0.46 -0.06 1.12
CA GLN A 71 -1.79 -0.46 0.70
C GLN A 71 -2.42 0.63 -0.16
N MET A 72 -2.70 0.32 -1.42
CA MET A 72 -3.52 1.13 -2.30
C MET A 72 -4.96 0.63 -2.28
N VAL A 73 -5.90 1.56 -2.14
CA VAL A 73 -7.34 1.28 -2.19
C VAL A 73 -7.95 2.19 -3.23
N LEU A 74 -8.32 1.62 -4.36
CA LEU A 74 -9.11 2.29 -5.38
C LEU A 74 -10.58 2.04 -5.03
N GLN A 75 -11.34 3.12 -4.90
CA GLN A 75 -12.76 3.04 -4.58
C GLN A 75 -13.56 3.98 -5.46
N ARG A 76 -14.68 3.47 -5.95
CA ARG A 76 -15.65 4.29 -6.64
C ARG A 76 -16.42 5.13 -5.62
N THR A 77 -16.47 6.43 -5.86
CA THR A 77 -17.28 7.38 -5.08
C THR A 77 -18.00 8.33 -6.02
N PRO A 78 -19.27 8.68 -5.74
CA PRO A 78 -19.98 9.73 -6.48
C PRO A 78 -19.22 11.06 -6.38
N GLY A 79 -19.05 11.75 -7.51
CA GLY A 79 -18.35 13.04 -7.55
C GLY A 79 -17.82 13.37 -8.93
N GLU A 80 -17.34 14.60 -9.12
CA GLU A 80 -16.74 15.06 -10.38
C GLU A 80 -15.22 14.90 -10.42
N LYS A 81 -14.58 14.76 -9.25
CA LYS A 81 -13.12 14.71 -9.11
C LYS A 81 -12.65 13.42 -8.45
N THR A 82 -11.45 13.00 -8.83
CA THR A 82 -10.73 11.94 -8.12
C THR A 82 -9.83 12.56 -7.05
N THR A 83 -9.96 12.12 -5.82
CA THR A 83 -9.19 12.58 -4.66
C THR A 83 -8.31 11.46 -4.12
N VAL A 84 -7.15 11.82 -3.59
CA VAL A 84 -6.22 10.91 -2.94
C VAL A 84 -6.15 11.25 -1.46
N LYS A 85 -6.24 10.22 -0.61
CA LYS A 85 -6.04 10.33 0.83
C LYS A 85 -4.97 9.35 1.29
N ALA A 86 -3.92 9.85 1.92
CA ALA A 86 -2.87 9.03 2.51
C ALA A 86 -2.96 9.07 4.04
N THR A 87 -2.92 7.90 4.68
CA THR A 87 -3.00 7.70 6.13
C THR A 87 -2.07 6.57 6.54
N ILE A 88 -1.69 6.50 7.82
CA ILE A 88 -0.91 5.38 8.33
C ILE A 88 -1.78 4.51 9.25
N ILE A 89 -1.71 3.19 9.04
CA ILE A 89 -2.29 2.20 9.95
C ILE A 89 -1.16 1.67 10.84
N PRO A 90 -1.22 1.91 12.18
CA PRO A 90 -0.22 1.40 13.10
C PRO A 90 -0.09 -0.12 13.06
N GLY A 91 1.14 -0.60 12.99
CA GLY A 91 1.51 -2.01 13.10
C GLY A 91 1.54 -2.49 14.55
N PRO A 92 1.61 -3.81 14.77
CA PRO A 92 1.76 -4.39 16.11
C PRO A 92 2.86 -3.76 16.97
N SER A 93 4.01 -3.41 16.38
CA SER A 93 5.14 -2.81 17.11
C SER A 93 4.84 -1.42 17.67
N SER A 94 3.90 -0.70 17.05
CA SER A 94 3.48 0.65 17.44
C SER A 94 2.29 0.65 18.40
N LEU A 95 1.70 -0.50 18.74
CA LEU A 95 0.49 -0.56 19.58
C LEU A 95 0.75 -0.35 21.07
N ASP A 96 1.96 -0.67 21.54
CA ASP A 96 2.36 -0.56 22.95
C ASP A 96 2.91 0.83 23.32
N ASP A 97 3.11 1.71 22.32
CA ASP A 97 3.55 3.10 22.49
C ASP A 97 2.42 4.05 22.08
N ASP A 98 1.69 4.57 23.07
CA ASP A 98 0.56 5.48 22.85
C ASP A 98 0.96 6.79 22.15
N GLU A 99 2.18 7.28 22.37
CA GLU A 99 2.66 8.53 21.76
C GLU A 99 2.96 8.30 20.27
N GLN A 100 3.71 7.24 19.96
CA GLN A 100 4.00 6.84 18.58
C GLN A 100 2.71 6.50 17.82
N LYS A 101 1.80 5.72 18.44
CA LYS A 101 0.51 5.37 17.85
C LYS A 101 -0.30 6.60 17.49
N LYS A 102 -0.37 7.57 18.40
CA LYS A 102 -1.09 8.82 18.15
C LYS A 102 -0.43 9.60 17.01
N HIS A 103 0.90 9.69 17.02
CA HIS A 103 1.64 10.36 15.94
C HIS A 103 1.35 9.76 14.57
N LEU A 104 1.33 8.43 14.45
CA LEU A 104 0.98 7.72 13.22
C LEU A 104 -0.47 7.95 12.79
N LEU A 105 -1.42 8.00 13.73
CA LEU A 105 -2.82 8.26 13.44
C LEU A 105 -3.10 9.72 13.04
N ASP A 106 -2.29 10.66 13.53
CA ASP A 106 -2.35 12.07 13.17
C ASP A 106 -1.78 12.33 11.75
N PHE A 107 -1.07 11.36 11.15
CA PHE A 107 -0.63 11.43 9.76
C PHE A 107 -1.82 11.35 8.80
N GLY A 108 -2.04 12.43 8.06
CA GLY A 108 -3.08 12.51 7.04
C GLY A 108 -2.71 13.52 5.97
N MET A 109 -2.77 13.09 4.70
CA MET A 109 -2.61 13.97 3.55
C MET A 109 -3.79 13.77 2.60
N GLU A 110 -4.35 14.86 2.10
CA GLU A 110 -5.39 14.86 1.08
C GLU A 110 -4.97 15.76 -0.08
N MET A 111 -5.15 15.27 -1.31
CA MET A 111 -4.77 15.98 -2.55
C MET A 111 -5.66 15.56 -3.71
N ASP A 112 -5.70 16.36 -4.78
CA ASP A 112 -6.34 15.93 -6.03
C ASP A 112 -5.47 14.85 -6.71
N ALA A 113 -6.10 13.88 -7.40
CA ALA A 113 -5.36 12.78 -8.03
C ALA A 113 -4.35 13.24 -9.09
N ASP A 114 -4.60 14.37 -9.75
CA ASP A 114 -3.70 14.99 -10.72
C ASP A 114 -2.37 15.47 -10.08
N GLU A 115 -2.37 15.68 -8.76
CA GLU A 115 -1.16 16.06 -8.02
C GLU A 115 -0.25 14.86 -7.72
N LEU A 116 -0.81 13.64 -7.67
CA LEU A 116 -0.08 12.42 -7.33
C LEU A 116 0.69 11.85 -8.54
N ASN A 117 1.74 12.57 -8.93
CA ASN A 117 2.73 12.09 -9.90
C ASN A 117 3.88 11.34 -9.21
N GLY A 118 4.75 10.69 -9.99
CA GLY A 118 5.90 9.94 -9.46
C GLY A 118 6.74 10.70 -8.41
N PRO A 119 7.17 11.95 -8.66
CA PRO A 119 7.86 12.77 -7.67
C PRO A 119 7.05 13.03 -6.39
N LYS A 120 5.77 13.39 -6.52
CA LYS A 120 4.90 13.64 -5.35
C LYS A 120 4.65 12.37 -4.55
N PHE A 121 4.55 11.23 -5.23
CA PHE A 121 4.42 9.92 -4.62
C PHE A 121 5.69 9.49 -3.88
N ALA A 122 6.87 9.74 -4.46
CA ALA A 122 8.14 9.52 -3.78
C ALA A 122 8.25 10.38 -2.51
N TRP A 123 7.92 11.67 -2.61
CA TRP A 123 7.85 12.56 -1.45
C TRP A 123 6.88 12.03 -0.38
N LEU A 124 5.69 11.56 -0.78
CA LEU A 124 4.72 10.98 0.16
C LEU A 124 5.27 9.76 0.89
N LEU A 125 6.01 8.89 0.19
CA LEU A 125 6.66 7.73 0.80
C LEU A 125 7.76 8.14 1.79
N ASP A 126 8.51 9.20 1.50
CA ASP A 126 9.55 9.71 2.40
C ASP A 126 8.94 10.31 3.67
N GLU A 127 7.88 11.12 3.55
CA GLU A 127 7.17 11.69 4.70
C GLU A 127 6.53 10.60 5.58
N ALA A 128 5.98 9.56 4.96
CA ALA A 128 5.46 8.41 5.70
C ALA A 128 6.59 7.63 6.40
N ALA A 129 7.73 7.46 5.73
CA ALA A 129 8.90 6.81 6.32
C ALA A 129 9.39 7.56 7.56
N GLU A 130 9.51 8.89 7.47
CA GLU A 130 9.91 9.74 8.58
C GLU A 130 8.94 9.63 9.77
N CYS A 131 7.63 9.68 9.50
CA CYS A 131 6.60 9.49 10.53
C CYS A 131 6.66 8.10 11.20
N MET A 132 7.02 7.06 10.44
CA MET A 132 7.25 5.69 10.95
C MET A 132 8.59 5.54 11.70
N GLY A 133 9.39 6.61 11.83
CA GLY A 133 10.70 6.59 12.47
C GLY A 133 11.76 5.86 11.64
N LEU A 134 11.59 5.81 10.31
CA LEU A 134 12.56 5.26 9.39
C LEU A 134 13.49 6.37 8.88
N PRO A 135 14.75 6.05 8.59
CA PRO A 135 15.70 7.02 8.06
C PRO A 135 15.31 7.51 6.68
N ASN A 136 15.66 8.75 6.34
CA ASN A 136 15.50 9.25 4.98
C ASN A 136 16.54 8.62 4.05
N SER A 137 16.29 8.62 2.74
CA SER A 137 17.14 8.02 1.71
C SER A 137 18.59 8.54 1.69
N ASP A 138 18.84 9.68 2.31
CA ASP A 138 20.14 10.35 2.37
C ASP A 138 21.00 9.95 3.59
N GLN A 139 20.50 9.10 4.49
CA GLN A 139 21.22 8.69 5.70
C GLN A 139 21.99 7.38 5.49
N ASP A 140 23.21 7.31 6.04
CA ASP A 140 24.04 6.11 6.00
C ASP A 140 23.32 4.92 6.64
N LEU A 141 23.08 3.89 5.83
CA LEU A 141 22.29 2.72 6.23
C LEU A 141 23.00 1.82 7.27
N GLU A 142 24.26 2.10 7.59
CA GLU A 142 25.14 1.24 8.38
C GLU A 142 24.82 1.24 9.88
N ASN A 143 24.28 2.32 10.46
CA ASN A 143 24.07 2.48 11.91
C ASN A 143 22.66 2.96 12.27
N LEU A 144 21.63 2.21 11.87
CA LEU A 144 20.24 2.57 12.13
C LEU A 144 19.57 1.59 13.07
N ASP A 145 18.86 2.14 14.06
CA ASP A 145 18.11 1.38 15.04
C ASP A 145 16.81 0.78 14.45
N LYS A 146 16.27 1.37 13.36
CA LYS A 146 15.06 0.92 12.68
C LYS A 146 15.18 1.08 11.16
N ARG A 147 15.05 -0.03 10.41
CA ARG A 147 15.15 -0.05 8.94
C ARG A 147 13.85 -0.42 8.22
N PHE A 148 13.00 -1.21 8.89
CA PHE A 148 11.68 -1.60 8.43
C PHE A 148 10.62 -1.25 9.47
N SER A 149 9.39 -1.02 9.02
CA SER A 149 8.23 -0.88 9.90
C SER A 149 7.15 -1.89 9.53
N ASP A 150 6.42 -2.37 10.54
CA ASP A 150 5.18 -3.14 10.36
C ASP A 150 3.93 -2.25 10.25
N ASP A 151 4.10 -0.93 10.34
CA ASP A 151 3.10 0.06 9.97
C ASP A 151 2.80 -0.01 8.46
N ILE A 152 1.58 0.39 8.09
CA ILE A 152 1.11 0.33 6.70
C ILE A 152 0.76 1.74 6.24
N LEU A 153 1.38 2.20 5.15
CA LEU A 153 0.92 3.40 4.46
C LEU A 153 -0.30 3.03 3.61
N ARG A 154 -1.46 3.60 3.94
CA ARG A 154 -2.71 3.41 3.21
C ARG A 154 -3.01 4.62 2.34
N ILE A 155 -3.09 4.39 1.04
CA ILE A 155 -3.39 5.40 0.02
C ILE A 155 -4.73 5.05 -0.61
N GLU A 156 -5.74 5.85 -0.31
CA GLU A 156 -7.08 5.73 -0.87
C GLU A 156 -7.24 6.67 -2.07
N ILE A 157 -7.63 6.14 -3.22
CA ILE A 157 -7.92 6.88 -4.45
C ILE A 157 -9.43 6.75 -4.68
N SER A 158 -10.14 7.86 -4.53
CA SER A 158 -11.61 7.89 -4.57
C SER A 158 -12.06 8.72 -5.75
N GLY A 159 -12.88 8.17 -6.64
CA GLY A 159 -13.40 8.89 -7.80
C GLY A 159 -14.48 8.13 -8.57
N PRO A 160 -15.20 8.78 -9.49
CA PRO A 160 -16.31 8.15 -10.21
C PRO A 160 -15.88 7.01 -11.14
N ASP A 161 -14.68 7.13 -11.72
CA ASP A 161 -14.16 6.17 -12.70
C ASP A 161 -13.30 5.06 -12.09
N GLN A 162 -13.13 5.05 -10.77
CA GLN A 162 -12.33 4.04 -10.08
C GLN A 162 -13.02 2.67 -10.09
N HIS A 163 -12.21 1.62 -10.02
CA HIS A 163 -12.66 0.26 -9.74
C HIS A 163 -12.45 -0.05 -8.26
N HIS A 164 -13.35 -0.84 -7.66
CA HIS A 164 -13.13 -1.34 -6.30
C HIS A 164 -12.02 -2.38 -6.30
N LEU A 165 -10.82 -1.94 -5.96
CA LEU A 165 -9.62 -2.75 -5.93
C LEU A 165 -8.74 -2.32 -4.76
N SER A 166 -8.37 -3.26 -3.90
CA SER A 166 -7.29 -3.05 -2.94
C SER A 166 -6.08 -3.84 -3.37
N VAL A 167 -4.92 -3.18 -3.45
CA VAL A 167 -3.64 -3.82 -3.74
C VAL A 167 -2.65 -3.47 -2.64
N VAL A 168 -1.87 -4.44 -2.22
CA VAL A 168 -0.84 -4.27 -1.20
C VAL A 168 0.51 -4.60 -1.80
N ASP A 169 1.44 -3.65 -1.73
CA ASP A 169 2.86 -3.89 -1.91
C ASP A 169 3.50 -4.22 -0.56
N VAL A 170 4.04 -5.42 -0.45
CA VAL A 170 4.71 -5.89 0.76
C VAL A 170 6.22 -5.88 0.52
N PRO A 171 7.04 -5.51 1.52
CA PRO A 171 8.50 -5.66 1.43
C PRO A 171 8.89 -7.04 0.91
N GLY A 172 9.79 -7.09 -0.07
CA GLY A 172 10.21 -8.34 -0.71
C GLY A 172 10.93 -9.27 0.27
N LEU A 173 10.74 -10.59 0.13
CA LEU A 173 11.55 -11.59 0.83
C LEU A 173 12.98 -11.55 0.27
N PHE A 174 13.93 -11.10 1.07
CA PHE A 174 15.33 -11.12 0.67
C PHE A 174 15.91 -12.54 0.88
N HIS A 175 16.41 -13.14 -0.20
CA HIS A 175 17.01 -14.48 -0.17
C HIS A 175 18.46 -14.50 0.33
N ASN A 176 19.15 -13.35 0.38
CA ASN A 176 20.50 -13.25 0.92
C ASN A 176 20.59 -12.09 1.92
N PRO A 177 21.07 -12.35 3.16
CA PRO A 177 21.39 -11.27 4.09
C PRO A 177 22.52 -10.43 3.50
N THR A 178 22.20 -9.26 2.96
CA THR A 178 23.21 -8.22 2.76
C THR A 178 23.69 -7.74 4.12
N LYS A 179 24.84 -7.06 4.18
CA LYS A 179 25.46 -6.52 5.41
C LYS A 179 24.54 -5.63 6.28
N TYR A 180 23.33 -5.31 5.80
CA TYR A 180 22.40 -4.34 6.35
C TYR A 180 21.12 -4.97 6.92
N GLN A 181 21.10 -6.28 7.22
CA GLN A 181 19.87 -7.00 7.57
C GLN A 181 20.02 -7.77 8.89
N THR A 182 19.32 -7.29 9.93
CA THR A 182 19.31 -7.90 11.26
C THR A 182 18.25 -9.01 11.38
N ARG A 183 18.25 -9.79 12.46
CA ARG A 183 17.21 -10.82 12.67
C ARG A 183 15.84 -10.19 12.93
N GLU A 184 15.87 -9.02 13.53
CA GLU A 184 14.75 -8.17 13.88
C GLU A 184 14.06 -7.68 12.59
N ASP A 185 14.81 -7.21 11.60
CA ASP A 185 14.28 -6.81 10.29
C ASP A 185 13.54 -7.96 9.59
N LEU A 186 14.12 -9.17 9.63
CA LEU A 186 13.49 -10.36 9.04
C LEU A 186 12.19 -10.76 9.75
N SER A 187 12.10 -10.55 11.07
CA SER A 187 10.86 -10.83 11.79
C SER A 187 9.73 -9.88 11.42
N ILE A 188 10.03 -8.60 11.17
CA ILE A 188 9.05 -7.61 10.75
C ILE A 188 8.49 -7.98 9.36
N ILE A 189 9.38 -8.26 8.41
CA ILE A 189 8.99 -8.64 7.04
C ILE A 189 8.16 -9.93 7.05
N ARG A 190 8.57 -10.95 7.82
CA ARG A 190 7.79 -12.19 7.95
C ARG A 190 6.42 -11.95 8.57
N GLY A 191 6.33 -11.13 9.62
CA GLY A 191 5.06 -10.78 10.24
C GLY A 191 4.09 -10.10 9.27
N LEU A 192 4.60 -9.18 8.43
CA LEU A 192 3.80 -8.56 7.37
C LEU A 192 3.32 -9.60 6.35
N ILE A 193 4.20 -10.48 5.87
CA ILE A 193 3.84 -11.51 4.90
C ILE A 193 2.81 -12.48 5.48
N GLU A 194 3.01 -12.95 6.71
CA GLU A 194 2.08 -13.84 7.41
C GLU A 194 0.71 -13.18 7.58
N ARG A 195 0.66 -11.88 7.94
CA ARG A 195 -0.59 -11.12 8.06
C ARG A 195 -1.40 -11.11 6.77
N TYR A 196 -0.76 -10.89 5.63
CA TYR A 196 -1.47 -10.85 4.34
C TYR A 196 -1.77 -12.24 3.78
N THR A 197 -0.89 -13.23 3.99
CA THR A 197 -1.09 -14.60 3.49
C THR A 197 -2.11 -15.41 4.29
N THR A 198 -2.39 -15.04 5.54
CA THR A 198 -3.39 -15.71 6.39
C THR A 198 -4.79 -15.12 6.29
N ASP A 199 -4.95 -13.92 5.73
CA ASP A 199 -6.27 -13.35 5.48
C ASP A 199 -6.94 -14.08 4.31
N SER A 200 -8.05 -14.77 4.61
CA SER A 200 -8.85 -15.53 3.63
C SER A 200 -9.39 -14.71 2.45
N ARG A 201 -9.38 -13.38 2.55
CA ARG A 201 -9.83 -12.45 1.51
C ARG A 201 -8.67 -11.94 0.64
N THR A 202 -7.44 -12.32 0.97
CA THR A 202 -6.27 -11.93 0.20
C THR A 202 -6.05 -12.89 -0.96
N ILE A 203 -6.06 -12.34 -2.17
CA ILE A 203 -5.58 -13.01 -3.38
C ILE A 203 -4.08 -12.76 -3.46
N ILE A 204 -3.30 -13.84 -3.41
CA ILE A 204 -1.85 -13.79 -3.46
C ILE A 204 -1.39 -13.75 -4.93
N LEU A 205 -0.66 -12.69 -5.30
CA LEU A 205 -0.05 -12.56 -6.61
C LEU A 205 1.48 -12.60 -6.46
N TYR A 206 2.09 -13.71 -6.86
CA TYR A 206 3.53 -13.89 -6.79
C TYR A 206 4.20 -13.52 -8.13
N VAL A 207 5.20 -12.65 -8.07
CA VAL A 207 5.98 -12.16 -9.22
C VAL A 207 7.42 -12.67 -9.11
N ALA A 208 7.81 -13.51 -10.06
CA ALA A 208 9.09 -14.22 -10.13
C ALA A 208 9.92 -13.77 -11.33
#